data_AF-A0A928DWS7-F1
#
_entry.id   AF-A0A928DWS7-F1
#
_cell.length_a   1.000
_cell.length_b   1.000
_cell.length_c   1.000
_cell.angle_alpha   90.00
_cell.angle_beta   90.00
_cell.angle_gamma   90.00
#
_symmetry.space_group_name_H-M   'P 1'
#
loop_
_entity.id
_entity.type
_entity.pdbx_description
1 polymer ?
#
loop_
_entity_poly.entity_id
_entity_poly.type
_entity_poly.pdbx_seq_one_letter_code
_entity_poly.pdbx_strand_id
1 'polypeptide(L)'
;MAFHFRLRTVQKVQELKRDEKKQTLAELLQKQNELHEKMASIRKKIARTRSERAQRMSEKMLSMDQLRQFHQFECRLEQNLAELQKEEGRLHLLIETQQSTLLESEQEVKKFEKLEEKQREQYRKTHERSWTPPAPMQNFDS
;
A
#
# COMPACT_ATOMS: atom_id res chain seq x y z
N MET A 1 -39.10 1.29 -16.57
CA MET A 1 -38.35 0.34 -15.72
C MET A 1 -37.04 1.00 -15.27
N ALA A 2 -36.47 0.60 -14.13
CA ALA A 2 -35.16 1.07 -13.67
C ALA A 2 -34.07 0.04 -14.05
N PHE A 3 -32.86 0.52 -14.38
CA PHE A 3 -31.72 -0.35 -14.68
C PHE A 3 -31.24 -1.10 -13.42
N HIS A 4 -30.99 -2.40 -13.55
CA HIS A 4 -30.41 -3.21 -12.48
C HIS A 4 -29.22 -4.03 -12.99
N PHE A 5 -28.06 -3.86 -12.38
CA PHE A 5 -26.85 -4.62 -12.73
C PHE A 5 -26.81 -5.94 -11.98
N ARG A 6 -26.96 -7.06 -12.70
CA ARG A 6 -27.07 -8.41 -12.11
C ARG A 6 -25.84 -8.82 -11.28
N LEU A 7 -24.67 -8.27 -11.57
CA LEU A 7 -23.42 -8.60 -10.87
C LEU A 7 -23.04 -7.57 -9.78
N ARG A 8 -23.98 -6.69 -9.37
CA ARG A 8 -23.70 -5.62 -8.40
C ARG A 8 -23.15 -6.14 -7.07
N THR A 9 -23.68 -7.24 -6.55
CA THR A 9 -23.19 -7.85 -5.30
C THR A 9 -21.75 -8.34 -5.45
N VAL A 10 -21.41 -8.96 -6.59
CA VAL A 10 -20.06 -9.47 -6.85
C VAL A 10 -19.07 -8.32 -7.02
N GLN A 11 -19.47 -7.25 -7.72
CA GLN A 11 -18.68 -6.02 -7.85
C GLN A 11 -18.35 -5.42 -6.48
N LYS A 12 -19.35 -5.31 -5.58
CA LYS A 12 -19.14 -4.83 -4.21
C LYS A 12 -18.14 -5.67 -3.42
N VAL A 13 -18.22 -7.01 -3.53
CA VAL A 13 -17.25 -7.91 -2.88
C VAL A 13 -15.83 -7.65 -3.39
N GLN A 14 -15.66 -7.38 -4.68
CA GLN A 14 -14.35 -7.07 -5.25
C GLN A 14 -13.82 -5.69 -4.87
N GLU A 15 -14.70 -4.70 -4.74
CA GLU A 15 -14.37 -3.39 -4.19
C GLU A 15 -13.85 -3.51 -2.75
N LEU A 16 -14.55 -4.27 -1.91
CA LEU A 16 -14.12 -4.53 -0.53
C LEU A 16 -12.75 -5.21 -0.46
N LYS A 17 -12.52 -6.26 -1.27
CA LYS A 17 -11.21 -6.93 -1.33
C LYS A 17 -10.08 -6.00 -1.78
N ARG A 18 -10.35 -5.12 -2.75
CA ARG A 18 -9.38 -4.08 -3.17
C ARG A 18 -9.07 -3.16 -2.00
N ASP A 19 -10.08 -2.72 -1.26
CA ASP A 19 -9.92 -1.78 -0.17
C ASP A 19 -9.18 -2.40 1.03
N GLU A 20 -9.46 -3.68 1.36
CA GLU A 20 -8.67 -4.48 2.30
C GLU A 20 -7.20 -4.57 1.90
N LYS A 21 -6.93 -4.79 0.60
CA LYS A 21 -5.56 -4.83 0.07
C LYS A 21 -4.86 -3.46 0.16
N LYS A 22 -5.58 -2.36 -0.05
CA LYS A 22 -5.07 -0.99 0.12
C LYS A 22 -4.71 -0.71 1.57
N GLN A 23 -5.58 -1.10 2.50
CA GLN A 23 -5.32 -0.95 3.92
C GLN A 23 -4.10 -1.75 4.34
N THR A 24 -4.02 -3.02 3.96
CA THR A 24 -2.87 -3.88 4.23
C THR A 24 -1.57 -3.27 3.71
N LEU A 25 -1.58 -2.73 2.48
CA LEU A 25 -0.40 -2.06 1.92
C LEU A 25 0.01 -0.83 2.74
N ALA A 26 -0.96 -0.01 3.17
CA ALA A 26 -0.69 1.16 4.01
C ALA A 26 -0.05 0.76 5.36
N GLU A 27 -0.55 -0.30 5.99
CA GLU A 27 0.02 -0.83 7.23
C GLU A 27 1.46 -1.34 7.05
N LEU A 28 1.75 -2.02 5.94
CA LEU A 28 3.11 -2.48 5.64
C LEU A 28 4.08 -1.31 5.41
N LEU A 29 3.65 -0.27 4.69
CA LEU A 29 4.44 0.94 4.48
C LEU A 29 4.69 1.70 5.78
N GLN A 30 3.70 1.77 6.67
CA GLN A 30 3.88 2.34 8.00
C GLN A 30 4.94 1.58 8.80
N LYS A 31 4.86 0.24 8.83
CA LYS A 31 5.87 -0.61 9.49
C LYS A 31 7.27 -0.40 8.91
N GLN A 32 7.38 -0.17 7.60
CA GLN A 32 8.67 0.11 6.96
C GLN A 32 9.25 1.44 7.45
N ASN A 33 8.44 2.48 7.56
CA ASN A 33 8.86 3.77 8.11
C ASN A 33 9.33 3.62 9.57
N GLU A 34 8.56 2.93 10.41
CA GLU A 34 8.94 2.67 11.80
C GLU A 34 10.27 1.90 11.90
N LEU A 35 10.50 0.95 11.00
CA LEU A 35 11.75 0.20 10.93
C LEU A 35 12.93 1.09 10.52
N HIS A 36 12.74 1.96 9.53
CA HIS A 36 13.75 2.94 9.10
C HIS A 36 14.11 3.91 10.22
N GLU A 37 13.12 4.39 10.97
CA GLU A 37 13.35 5.25 12.15
C GLU A 37 14.18 4.53 13.23
N LYS A 38 13.87 3.26 13.52
CA LYS A 38 14.65 2.43 14.45
C LYS A 38 16.09 2.27 13.97
N MET A 39 16.29 1.94 12.70
CA MET A 39 17.63 1.81 12.10
C MET A 39 18.41 3.12 12.17
N ALA A 40 17.77 4.25 11.86
CA ALA A 40 18.38 5.57 11.97
C ALA A 40 18.78 5.91 13.42
N SER A 41 17.93 5.57 14.39
CA SER A 41 18.23 5.72 15.82
C SER A 41 19.44 4.88 16.26
N ILE A 42 19.55 3.63 15.82
CA ILE A 42 20.71 2.78 16.12
C ILE A 42 21.98 3.33 15.46
N ARG A 43 21.92 3.75 14.20
CA ARG A 43 23.07 4.38 13.51
C ARG A 43 23.56 5.63 14.26
N LYS A 44 22.64 6.48 14.73
CA LYS A 44 22.97 7.64 15.57
C LYS A 44 23.63 7.21 16.88
N LYS A 45 23.14 6.16 17.54
CA LYS A 45 23.75 5.61 18.77
C LYS A 45 25.16 5.07 18.54
N ILE A 46 25.41 4.38 17.43
CA ILE A 46 26.75 3.91 17.05
C ILE A 46 27.69 5.10 16.85
N ALA A 47 27.27 6.11 16.08
CA ALA A 47 28.08 7.30 15.84
C ALA A 47 28.42 8.05 17.14
N ARG A 48 27.42 8.23 18.03
CA ARG A 48 27.63 8.85 19.35
C ARG A 48 28.60 8.05 20.21
N THR A 49 28.46 6.73 20.27
CA THR A 49 29.33 5.83 21.03
C THR A 49 30.78 5.93 20.54
N ARG A 50 30.98 5.91 19.22
CA ARG A 50 32.31 6.04 18.61
C ARG A 50 32.93 7.40 18.90
N SER A 51 32.15 8.47 18.84
CA SER A 51 32.62 9.83 19.15
C SER A 51 33.01 9.96 20.63
N GLU A 52 32.20 9.44 21.55
CA GLU A 52 32.49 9.45 22.98
C GLU A 52 33.76 8.65 23.30
N ARG A 53 33.90 7.47 22.69
CA ARG A 53 35.12 6.66 22.81
C ARG A 53 36.35 7.44 22.33
N ALA A 54 36.27 8.08 21.16
CA ALA A 54 37.37 8.84 20.58
C ALA A 54 37.77 10.03 21.48
N GLN A 55 36.79 10.76 22.01
CA GLN A 55 37.03 11.87 22.94
C GLN A 55 37.75 11.38 24.21
N ARG A 56 37.20 10.38 24.90
CA ARG A 56 37.79 9.87 26.15
C ARG A 56 39.18 9.26 25.95
N MET A 57 39.44 8.69 24.77
CA MET A 57 40.75 8.17 24.40
C MET A 57 41.78 9.30 24.24
N SER A 58 41.37 10.42 23.63
CA SER A 58 42.23 11.60 23.47
C SER A 58 42.61 12.24 24.80
N GLU A 59 41.71 12.19 25.78
CA GLU A 59 41.90 12.68 27.14
C GLU A 59 42.69 11.69 28.03
N LYS A 60 43.12 10.54 27.49
CA LYS A 60 43.77 9.42 28.21
C LYS A 60 42.94 8.90 29.41
N MET A 61 41.61 9.04 29.35
CA MET A 61 40.69 8.71 30.44
C MET A 61 40.11 7.29 30.36
N LEU A 62 40.60 6.44 29.44
CA LEU A 62 40.08 5.08 29.25
C LEU A 62 41.03 4.00 29.77
N SER A 63 40.51 3.11 30.61
CA SER A 63 41.14 1.82 30.88
C SER A 63 40.89 0.84 29.73
N MET A 64 41.72 -0.22 29.65
CA MET A 64 41.53 -1.30 28.68
C MET A 64 40.15 -1.99 28.82
N ASP A 65 39.66 -2.13 30.05
CA ASP A 65 38.33 -2.69 30.31
C ASP A 65 37.22 -1.79 29.75
N GLN A 66 37.33 -0.48 29.90
CA GLN A 66 36.37 0.47 29.33
C GLN A 66 36.41 0.45 27.80
N LEU A 67 37.60 0.37 27.20
CA LEU A 67 37.75 0.23 25.75
C LEU A 67 37.04 -1.04 25.23
N ARG A 68 37.24 -2.16 25.93
CA ARG A 68 36.56 -3.42 25.63
C ARG A 68 35.04 -3.30 25.77
N GLN A 69 34.54 -2.62 26.79
CA GLN A 69 33.10 -2.39 26.97
C GLN A 69 32.50 -1.57 25.82
N PHE A 70 33.17 -0.48 25.40
CA PHE A 70 32.73 0.29 24.22
C PHE A 70 32.67 -0.58 22.97
N HIS A 71 33.70 -1.39 22.71
CA HIS A 71 33.74 -2.26 21.56
C HIS A 71 32.62 -3.31 21.59
N GLN A 72 32.41 -3.98 22.72
CA GLN A 72 31.32 -4.95 22.88
C GLN A 72 29.95 -4.31 22.67
N PHE A 73 29.76 -3.09 23.15
CA PHE A 73 28.52 -2.35 22.96
C PHE A 73 28.31 -1.96 21.48
N GLU A 74 29.35 -1.48 20.78
CA GLU A 74 29.31 -1.22 19.35
C GLU A 74 28.95 -2.48 18.55
N CYS A 75 29.59 -3.62 18.82
CA CYS A 75 29.28 -4.88 18.15
C CYS A 75 27.82 -5.30 18.34
N ARG A 76 27.25 -5.11 19.54
CA ARG A 76 25.82 -5.40 19.78
C ARG A 76 24.91 -4.47 18.97
N LEU A 77 25.24 -3.18 18.90
CA LEU A 77 24.46 -2.22 18.10
C LEU A 77 24.53 -2.55 16.60
N GLU A 78 25.69 -2.97 16.09
CA GLU A 78 25.87 -3.39 14.71
C GLU A 78 25.12 -4.68 14.38
N GLN A 79 25.13 -5.66 15.30
CA GLN A 79 24.33 -6.87 15.19
C GLN A 79 22.83 -6.54 15.12
N ASN A 80 22.34 -5.71 16.03
CA ASN A 80 20.94 -5.26 16.02
C ASN A 80 20.60 -4.53 14.72
N LEU A 81 21.49 -3.69 14.19
CA LEU A 81 21.27 -3.01 12.92
C LEU A 81 21.18 -4.01 11.75
N ALA A 82 22.06 -5.01 11.73
CA ALA A 82 22.04 -6.05 10.70
C ALA A 82 20.77 -6.91 10.75
N GLU A 83 20.23 -7.17 11.95
CA GLU A 83 18.95 -7.85 12.12
C GLU A 83 17.78 -7.02 11.56
N LEU A 84 17.72 -5.73 11.88
CA LEU A 84 16.71 -4.83 11.32
C LEU A 84 16.81 -4.71 9.79
N GLN A 85 18.02 -4.71 9.23
CA GLN A 85 18.22 -4.71 7.77
C GLN A 85 17.69 -6.00 7.11
N LYS A 86 17.83 -7.15 7.77
CA LYS A 86 17.23 -8.40 7.28
C LYS A 86 15.71 -8.35 7.33
N GLU A 87 15.15 -7.76 8.40
CA GLU A 87 13.71 -7.55 8.53
C GLU A 87 13.19 -6.58 7.45
N GLU A 88 13.94 -5.52 7.14
CA GLU A 88 13.62 -4.57 6.08
C GLU A 88 13.54 -5.27 4.73
N GLY A 89 14.52 -6.11 4.41
CA GLY A 89 14.51 -6.89 3.17
C GLY A 89 13.28 -7.80 3.06
N ARG A 90 12.87 -8.46 4.15
CA ARG A 90 11.65 -9.28 4.18
C ARG A 90 10.39 -8.42 3.99
N LEU A 91 10.32 -7.28 4.68
CA LEU A 91 9.18 -6.38 4.60
C LEU A 91 9.04 -5.77 3.20
N HIS A 92 10.15 -5.44 2.54
CA HIS A 92 10.16 -4.95 1.18
C HIS A 92 9.53 -5.96 0.19
N LEU A 93 9.93 -7.24 0.28
CA LEU A 93 9.33 -8.31 -0.54
C LEU A 93 7.82 -8.45 -0.30
N LEU A 94 7.37 -8.31 0.95
CA LEU A 94 5.95 -8.32 1.29
C LEU A 94 5.20 -7.13 0.67
N ILE A 95 5.80 -5.93 0.71
CA ILE A 95 5.24 -4.72 0.09
C ILE A 95 5.11 -4.91 -1.42
N GLU A 96 6.14 -5.39 -2.10
CA GLU A 96 6.10 -5.64 -3.55
C GLU A 96 5.02 -6.66 -3.93
N THR A 97 4.94 -7.76 -3.17
CA THR A 97 3.90 -8.77 -3.34
C THR A 97 2.51 -8.14 -3.17
N GLN A 98 2.32 -7.35 -2.11
CA GLN A 98 1.04 -6.71 -1.83
C GLN A 98 0.65 -5.68 -2.91
N GLN A 99 1.61 -4.91 -3.42
CA GLN A 99 1.40 -3.98 -4.55
C GLN A 99 0.93 -4.72 -5.81
N SER A 100 1.55 -5.86 -6.13
CA SER A 100 1.13 -6.70 -7.25
C SER A 100 -0.30 -7.20 -7.06
N THR A 101 -0.64 -7.75 -5.89
CA THR A 101 -2.00 -8.24 -5.62
C THR A 101 -3.05 -7.12 -5.63
N LEU A 102 -2.69 -5.91 -5.21
CA LEU A 102 -3.57 -4.75 -5.26
C LEU A 102 -3.86 -4.37 -6.71
N LEU A 103 -2.83 -4.33 -7.56
CA LEU A 103 -2.99 -4.03 -8.98
C LEU A 103 -3.94 -5.01 -9.66
N GLU A 104 -3.81 -6.31 -9.39
CA GLU A 104 -4.74 -7.33 -9.89
C GLU A 104 -6.18 -7.06 -9.43
N SER A 105 -6.36 -6.71 -8.15
CA SER A 105 -7.67 -6.37 -7.58
C SER A 105 -8.29 -5.14 -8.25
N GLU A 106 -7.48 -4.12 -8.55
CA GLU A 106 -7.93 -2.92 -9.24
C GLU A 106 -8.35 -3.22 -10.68
N GLN A 107 -7.62 -4.10 -11.37
CA GLN A 107 -8.00 -4.57 -12.70
C GLN A 107 -9.33 -5.33 -12.68
N GLU A 108 -9.56 -6.17 -11.66
CA GLU A 108 -10.84 -6.88 -11.50
C GLU A 108 -12.00 -5.93 -11.29
N VAL A 109 -11.89 -4.97 -10.37
CA VAL A 109 -12.93 -3.97 -10.14
C VAL A 109 -13.22 -3.19 -11.43
N LYS A 110 -12.18 -2.76 -12.15
CA LYS A 110 -12.31 -2.06 -13.44
C LYS A 110 -13.00 -2.89 -14.51
N LYS A 111 -12.85 -4.22 -14.51
CA LYS A 111 -13.60 -5.11 -15.41
C LYS A 111 -15.10 -5.06 -15.09
N PHE A 112 -15.49 -5.11 -13.81
CA PHE A 112 -16.89 -5.03 -13.40
C PHE A 112 -17.51 -3.66 -13.71
N GLU A 113 -16.79 -2.57 -13.48
CA GLU A 113 -17.25 -1.20 -13.84
C GLU A 113 -17.54 -1.10 -15.34
N LYS A 114 -16.64 -1.59 -16.20
CA LYS A 114 -16.84 -1.61 -17.66
C LYS A 114 -18.01 -2.50 -18.08
N LEU A 115 -18.23 -3.62 -17.40
CA LEU A 115 -19.38 -4.50 -17.67
C LEU A 115 -20.69 -3.82 -17.29
N GLU A 116 -20.72 -3.13 -16.15
CA GLU A 116 -21.88 -2.36 -15.71
C GLU A 116 -22.20 -1.24 -16.71
N GLU A 117 -21.19 -0.48 -17.13
CA GLU A 117 -21.34 0.58 -18.12
C GLU A 117 -21.90 0.08 -19.45
N LYS A 118 -21.36 -1.03 -19.97
CA LYS A 118 -21.86 -1.67 -21.20
C LYS A 118 -23.32 -2.12 -21.07
N GLN A 119 -23.70 -2.75 -19.97
CA GLN A 119 -25.08 -3.19 -19.75
C GLN A 119 -26.03 -1.98 -19.61
N ARG A 120 -25.57 -0.91 -18.96
CA ARG A 120 -26.34 0.33 -18.82
C ARG A 120 -26.56 1.00 -20.18
N GLU A 121 -25.54 1.04 -21.02
CA GLU A 121 -25.65 1.57 -22.38
C GLU A 121 -26.62 0.74 -23.23
N GLN A 122 -26.54 -0.59 -23.16
CA GLN A 122 -27.48 -1.49 -23.85
C GLN A 122 -28.91 -1.27 -23.39
N TYR A 123 -29.13 -1.19 -22.07
CA TYR A 123 -30.45 -0.92 -21.48
C TYR A 123 -31.03 0.42 -21.94
N ARG A 124 -30.20 1.46 -22.02
CA ARG A 124 -30.61 2.77 -22.54
C ARG A 124 -31.04 2.67 -24.00
N LYS A 125 -30.24 2.02 -24.85
CA LYS A 125 -30.54 1.84 -26.29
C LYS A 125 -31.83 1.05 -26.54
N THR A 126 -32.11 0.00 -25.76
CA THR A 126 -33.36 -0.75 -25.88
C THR A 126 -34.57 0.05 -25.42
N HIS A 127 -34.44 0.85 -24.35
CA HIS A 127 -35.53 1.72 -23.90
C HIS A 127 -35.79 2.89 -24.86
N GLU A 128 -34.75 3.50 -25.44
CA GLU A 128 -34.91 4.55 -26.45
C GLU A 128 -35.58 4.03 -27.73
N ARG A 129 -35.25 2.81 -28.19
CA ARG A 129 -35.93 2.18 -29.34
C ARG A 129 -37.40 1.82 -29.08
N SER A 130 -37.79 1.61 -27.82
CA SER A 130 -39.18 1.32 -27.46
C SER A 130 -40.08 2.57 -27.37
N TRP A 131 -39.50 3.77 -27.46
CA TRP A 131 -40.22 5.04 -27.51
C TRP A 131 -40.20 5.59 -28.95
N THR A 132 -41.11 5.11 -29.78
CA THR A 132 -41.50 5.81 -31.02
C THR A 132 -42.61 6.79 -30.67
N PRO A 133 -42.41 8.12 -30.81
CA PRO A 133 -43.51 9.06 -30.66
C PRO A 133 -44.58 8.73 -31.71
N PRO A 134 -45.88 8.76 -31.33
CA PRO A 134 -46.95 8.56 -32.31
C PRO A 134 -46.78 9.59 -33.43
N ALA A 135 -46.90 9.13 -34.69
CA ALA A 135 -46.82 9.99 -35.85
C ALA A 135 -47.79 11.17 -35.68
N PRO A 136 -47.39 12.41 -36.04
CA PRO A 136 -48.30 13.54 -35.97
C PRO A 136 -49.55 13.19 -36.80
N MET A 137 -50.70 13.16 -36.15
CA MET A 137 -51.99 12.99 -36.82
C MET A 137 -52.07 14.08 -37.90
N GLN A 138 -52.04 13.67 -39.16
CA GLN A 138 -52.39 14.56 -40.26
C GLN A 138 -53.85 14.97 -40.04
N ASN A 139 -54.05 16.24 -39.67
CA ASN A 139 -55.37 16.83 -39.68
C ASN A 139 -55.89 16.76 -41.13
N PHE A 140 -56.85 15.85 -41.36
CA PHE A 140 -57.69 15.88 -42.54
C PHE A 140 -58.66 17.03 -42.37
N ASP A 141 -58.27 18.22 -42.84
CA ASP A 141 -59.22 19.30 -43.06
C ASP A 141 -60.03 18.99 -44.33
N SER A 142 -61.36 19.08 -44.17
CA SER A 142 -62.40 18.85 -45.19
C SER A 142 -62.65 20.08 -46.06
#